data_AF-A0A914R6G2-F1
#
_entry.id   AF-A0A914R6G2-F1
#
_cell.length_a   1.000
_cell.length_b   1.000
_cell.length_c   1.000
_cell.angle_alpha   90.00
_cell.angle_beta   90.00
_cell.angle_gamma   90.00
#
_symmetry.space_group_name_H-M   'P 1'
#
loop_
_entity.id
_entity.type
_entity.pdbx_description
1 polymer ?
#
loop_
_entity_poly.entity_id
_entity_poly.type
_entity_poly.pdbx_seq_one_letter_code
_entity_poly.pdbx_strand_id
1 'polypeptide(L)'
;MFSEEDVLGCCAVCGNCYGGDPLKALVYWVDEGLVTGGRDGCRPYSADLSCGVPCSPAVYPIAEHKRKCYRQCQDIYFKYNYE
;
A
#
# COMPACT_ATOMS: atom_id res chain seq x y z
N MET A 1 -3.40 6.95 -9.54
CA MET A 1 -2.18 6.20 -9.15
C MET A 1 -2.59 4.90 -8.50
N PHE A 2 -1.84 3.80 -8.67
CA PHE A 2 -2.15 2.51 -8.02
C PHE A 2 -1.69 2.49 -6.56
N SER A 3 -2.29 1.62 -5.75
CA SER A 3 -2.00 1.53 -4.32
C SER A 3 -0.82 0.61 -4.02
N GLU A 4 0.25 1.19 -3.48
CA GLU A 4 1.37 0.44 -2.90
C GLU A 4 0.93 -0.34 -1.65
N GLU A 5 -0.02 0.21 -0.90
CA GLU A 5 -0.64 -0.42 0.27
C GLU A 5 -1.40 -1.71 -0.11
N ASP A 6 -1.93 -1.77 -1.32
CA ASP A 6 -2.60 -2.97 -1.84
C ASP A 6 -1.63 -4.10 -2.13
N VAL A 7 -0.55 -3.80 -2.87
CA VAL A 7 0.52 -4.76 -3.14
C VAL A 7 1.13 -5.26 -1.84
N LEU A 8 1.58 -4.34 -0.97
CA LEU A 8 2.23 -4.69 0.29
C LEU A 8 1.27 -5.41 1.25
N GLY A 9 0.01 -4.99 1.32
CA GLY A 9 -0.96 -5.58 2.24
C GLY A 9 -1.47 -6.95 1.80
N CYS A 10 -1.76 -7.14 0.51
CA CYS A 10 -2.55 -8.27 0.02
C CYS A 10 -1.80 -9.27 -0.88
N CYS A 11 -0.67 -8.89 -1.49
CA CYS A 11 0.11 -9.87 -2.24
C CYS A 11 1.00 -10.70 -1.30
N ALA A 12 0.55 -11.91 -0.98
CA ALA A 12 1.25 -12.81 -0.05
C ALA A 12 2.65 -13.24 -0.51
N VAL A 13 2.95 -13.15 -1.81
CA VAL A 13 4.20 -13.64 -2.41
C VAL A 13 5.14 -12.52 -2.89
N CYS A 14 4.68 -11.27 -2.90
CA CYS A 14 5.44 -10.14 -3.47
C CYS A 14 6.57 -9.66 -2.57
N GLY A 15 6.49 -9.90 -1.26
CA GLY A 15 7.42 -9.37 -0.28
C GLY A 15 6.73 -8.51 0.77
N ASN A 16 7.50 -7.67 1.45
CA ASN A 16 7.04 -6.87 2.58
C ASN A 16 7.93 -5.64 2.80
N CYS A 17 7.84 -4.97 3.97
CA CYS A 17 8.63 -3.77 4.27
C CYS A 17 10.16 -4.00 4.34
N TYR A 18 10.64 -5.25 4.27
CA TYR A 18 12.06 -5.59 4.25
C TYR A 18 12.59 -5.91 2.84
N GLY A 19 11.74 -5.88 1.82
CA GLY A 19 12.11 -6.19 0.44
C GLY A 19 11.10 -7.11 -0.24
N GLY A 20 11.24 -7.28 -1.55
CA GLY A 20 10.31 -8.05 -2.36
C GLY A 20 10.81 -8.36 -3.76
N ASP A 21 9.98 -9.07 -4.51
CA ASP A 21 10.20 -9.47 -5.90
C ASP A 21 9.28 -8.65 -6.83
N PRO A 22 9.84 -7.70 -7.60
CA PRO A 22 9.07 -6.86 -8.51
C PRO A 22 8.29 -7.65 -9.57
N LEU A 23 8.80 -8.79 -10.03
CA LEU A 23 8.10 -9.60 -11.04
C LEU A 23 6.83 -10.22 -10.48
N LYS A 24 6.85 -10.64 -9.20
CA LYS A 24 5.65 -11.13 -8.52
C LYS A 24 4.60 -10.06 -8.31
N ALA A 25 5.02 -8.80 -8.09
CA ALA A 25 4.08 -7.68 -8.02
C ALA A 25 3.38 -7.44 -9.37
N LEU A 26 4.09 -7.59 -10.49
CA LEU A 26 3.49 -7.51 -11.82
C LEU A 26 2.54 -8.68 -12.09
N VAL A 27 2.90 -9.90 -11.69
CA VAL A 27 2.01 -11.07 -11.78
C VAL A 27 0.73 -10.85 -10.96
N TYR A 28 0.86 -10.39 -9.71
CA TYR A 28 -0.29 -10.05 -8.86
C TYR A 28 -1.20 -9.00 -9.50
N TRP A 29 -0.61 -7.97 -10.11
CA TRP A 29 -1.39 -6.96 -10.84
C TRP A 29 -2.17 -7.56 -12.01
N VAL A 30 -1.59 -8.49 -12.77
CA VAL A 30 -2.27 -9.14 -13.90
C VAL A 30 -3.39 -10.07 -13.42
N ASP A 31 -3.13 -10.84 -12.36
CA ASP A 31 -4.05 -11.90 -11.90
C ASP A 31 -5.21 -11.35 -11.05
N GLU A 32 -4.93 -10.39 -10.17
CA GLU A 32 -5.87 -9.90 -9.14
C GLU A 32 -6.29 -8.43 -9.37
N GLY A 33 -5.51 -7.69 -10.16
CA GLY A 33 -5.66 -6.24 -10.29
C GLY A 33 -5.09 -5.47 -9.11
N LEU A 34 -5.17 -4.14 -9.18
CA LEU A 34 -4.78 -3.23 -8.11
C LEU A 34 -5.83 -2.15 -7.94
N VAL A 35 -6.13 -1.80 -6.69
CA VAL A 35 -6.93 -0.60 -6.41
C VAL A 35 -6.12 0.67 -6.57
N THR A 36 -6.80 1.81 -6.67
CA THR A 36 -6.15 3.12 -6.67
C THR A 36 -5.57 3.45 -5.29
N GLY A 37 -4.49 4.21 -5.27
CA GLY A 37 -3.84 4.71 -4.06
C GLY A 37 -3.53 6.20 -4.16
N GLY A 38 -2.60 6.65 -3.32
CA GLY A 38 -2.40 8.08 -3.06
C GLY A 38 -3.47 8.65 -2.13
N ARG A 39 -3.34 9.93 -1.77
CA ARG A 39 -4.17 10.61 -0.76
C ARG A 39 -5.68 10.40 -0.97
N ASP A 40 -6.13 10.52 -2.21
CA ASP A 40 -7.55 10.46 -2.57
C ASP A 40 -7.95 9.13 -3.24
N GLY A 41 -7.03 8.15 -3.30
CA GLY A 41 -7.28 6.82 -3.88
C GLY A 41 -8.05 5.89 -2.95
N CYS A 42 -8.37 4.68 -3.39
CA CYS A 42 -9.09 3.69 -2.58
C CYS A 42 -8.28 3.30 -1.34
N ARG A 43 -6.98 3.02 -1.48
CA ARG A 43 -6.10 2.61 -0.39
C ARG A 43 -4.83 3.48 -0.35
N PRO A 44 -4.79 4.56 0.45
CA PRO A 44 -3.60 5.37 0.63
C PRO A 44 -2.52 4.60 1.40
N TYR A 45 -1.25 4.98 1.20
CA TYR A 45 -0.14 4.38 1.92
C TYR A 45 -0.18 4.78 3.41
N SER A 46 -0.08 3.78 4.28
CA SER A 46 -0.28 3.94 5.72
C SER A 46 0.98 4.33 6.50
N ALA A 47 2.16 4.26 5.88
CA ALA A 47 3.41 4.62 6.56
C ALA A 47 3.48 6.14 6.77
N ASP A 48 3.62 6.52 8.04
CA ASP A 48 3.69 7.91 8.46
C ASP A 48 5.05 8.53 8.10
N LEU A 49 5.03 9.72 7.49
CA LEU A 49 6.24 10.50 7.19
C LEU A 49 6.81 11.23 8.41
N SER A 50 6.14 11.20 9.56
CA SER A 50 6.60 11.81 10.82
C SER A 50 7.93 11.23 11.32
N CYS A 51 8.34 10.04 10.84
CA CYS A 51 9.68 9.48 11.11
C CYS A 51 10.84 10.22 10.45
N GLY A 52 10.56 11.23 9.61
CA GLY A 52 11.56 11.97 8.84
C GLY A 52 11.83 11.35 7.47
N VAL A 53 12.57 12.06 6.62
CA VAL A 53 12.91 11.59 5.28
C VAL A 53 14.44 11.64 5.11
N PRO A 54 15.12 10.48 5.03
CA PRO A 54 14.59 9.12 5.12
C PRO A 54 14.21 8.71 6.55
N CYS A 55 13.23 7.84 6.69
CA CYS A 55 12.89 7.22 7.97
C CYS A 55 14.01 6.31 8.46
N SER A 56 14.23 6.27 9.78
CA SER A 56 15.17 5.31 10.39
C SER A 56 14.70 3.86 10.15
N PRO A 57 15.58 2.93 9.75
CA PRO A 57 15.23 1.51 9.60
C PRO A 57 14.61 0.89 10.87
N ALA A 58 14.84 1.49 12.04
CA ALA A 58 14.23 1.07 13.30
C ALA A 58 12.69 1.11 13.30
N VAL A 59 12.05 1.87 12.40
CA VAL A 59 10.59 1.95 12.30
C VAL A 59 9.97 0.87 11.41
N TYR A 60 10.78 0.16 10.61
CA TYR A 60 10.27 -0.84 9.67
C TYR A 60 9.53 -2.00 10.35
N PRO A 61 9.99 -2.54 11.51
CA PRO A 61 9.23 -3.57 12.22
C PRO A 61 7.85 -3.10 12.67
N ILE A 62 7.70 -1.81 13.00
CA ILE A 62 6.42 -1.24 13.42
C ILE A 62 5.46 -1.16 12.22
N ALA A 63 5.96 -0.71 11.06
CA ALA A 63 5.19 -0.68 9.83
C ALA A 63 4.78 -2.09 9.38
N GLU A 64 5.71 -3.05 9.41
CA GLU A 64 5.43 -4.44 9.03
C GLU A 64 4.38 -5.07 9.96
N HIS A 65 4.48 -4.87 11.28
CA HIS A 65 3.50 -5.43 12.21
C HIS A 65 2.09 -4.83 12.02
N LYS A 66 1.99 -3.60 11.51
CA LYS A 66 0.71 -2.96 11.18
C LYS A 66 0.17 -3.38 9.81
N ARG A 67 1.04 -3.88 8.92
CA ARG A 67 0.68 -4.31 7.56
C ARG A 67 -0.37 -5.40 7.61
N LYS A 68 -1.50 -5.15 6.95
CA LYS A 68 -2.62 -6.09 6.84
C LYS A 68 -3.28 -5.95 5.47
N CYS A 69 -3.79 -7.05 4.94
CA CYS A 69 -4.63 -6.99 3.75
C CYS A 69 -6.01 -6.45 4.12
N TYR A 70 -6.40 -5.31 3.54
CA TYR A 70 -7.75 -4.75 3.66
C TYR A 70 -8.39 -4.64 2.29
N ARG A 71 -9.53 -5.29 2.09
CA ARG A 71 -10.30 -5.23 0.83
C ARG A 71 -11.43 -4.22 0.90
N GLN A 72 -11.15 -3.03 1.43
CA GLN A 72 -12.08 -1.94 1.59
C GLN A 72 -11.37 -0.61 1.28
N CYS A 73 -12.07 0.29 0.58
CA CYS A 73 -11.56 1.63 0.31
C CYS A 73 -11.78 2.55 1.51
N GLN A 74 -10.98 3.63 1.61
CA GLN A 74 -11.24 4.71 2.56
C GLN A 74 -12.58 5.40 2.29
N ASP A 75 -13.21 5.89 3.35
CA ASP A 75 -14.57 6.47 3.31
C ASP A 75 -14.72 7.69 2.39
N ILE A 76 -13.60 8.34 2.04
CA ILE A 76 -13.58 9.53 1.19
C ILE A 76 -13.51 9.21 -0.31
N TYR A 77 -13.25 7.96 -0.70
CA TYR A 77 -12.91 7.58 -2.08
C TYR A 77 -14.02 7.88 -3.12
N PHE A 78 -15.28 7.98 -2.69
CA PHE A 78 -16.41 8.32 -3.55
C PHE A 78 -17.11 9.64 -3.18
N LYS A 79 -16.52 10.42 -2.27
CA LYS A 79 -17.15 11.66 -1.76
C LYS A 79 -16.75 12.90 -2.55
N TYR A 80 -15.65 12.83 -3.31
CA TYR A 80 -15.22 13.93 -4.16
C TYR A 80 -15.84 13.79 -5.55
N ASN A 81 -16.81 14.67 -5.84
CA ASN A 81 -17.18 14.97 -7.22
C ASN A 81 -16.15 15.96 -7.76
N TYR A 82 -15.44 15.56 -8.81
CA TYR A 82 -14.55 16.44 -9.56
C TYR A 82 -15.40 17.09 -10.65
N GLU A 83 -16.16 18.13 -10.28
CA GLU A 83 -16.85 19.01 -11.25
C GLU A 83 -15.83 19.84 -12.06
#